data_AF-A0A939VQ22-F1
#
_entry.id   AF-A0A939VQ22-F1
#
_cell.length_a   1.000
_cell.length_b   1.000
_cell.length_c   1.000
_cell.angle_alpha   90.00
_cell.angle_beta   90.00
_cell.angle_gamma   90.00
#
_symmetry.space_group_name_H-M   'P 1'
#
loop_
_entity.id
_entity.type
_entity.pdbx_description
1 polymer ?
#
loop_
_entity_poly.entity_id
_entity_poly.type
_entity_poly.pdbx_seq_one_letter_code
_entity_poly.pdbx_strand_id
1 'polypeptide(L)'
;MKKFLNFILSKAFWFNILGIILFFVLAVVVLMVSLKSCTRHGDSVTVPTVVGMDADEAIAMLDDEGFGYEVVDTLFIDSLPKGVVVEQNPAKESLVKHGRTVYIKVNTRDEILVRMPSFVGEQYKVLDARLKHAKLKKGTVKWQRDGEVVNIVLKQMYKGRPIEPGTEIKQGSRIDFVVAGRDPNSKEEDDEEEEEKVSTLEEMSKLDEPAPEASGTNFDE
;
A
#
# COMPACT_ATOMS: atom_id res chain seq x y z
N MET A 1 -25.48 7.20 76.06
CA MET A 1 -25.36 8.12 74.89
C MET A 1 -24.85 9.52 75.25
N LYS A 2 -25.33 10.21 76.30
CA LYS A 2 -24.89 11.59 76.67
C LYS A 2 -23.38 11.76 76.95
N LYS A 3 -22.70 10.76 77.53
CA LYS A 3 -21.24 10.78 77.77
C LYS A 3 -20.41 10.79 76.48
N PHE A 4 -20.91 10.14 75.42
CA PHE A 4 -20.26 10.08 74.11
C PHE A 4 -20.42 11.41 73.36
N LEU A 5 -21.60 12.04 73.47
CA LEU A 5 -21.89 13.35 72.90
C LEU A 5 -21.04 14.45 73.54
N ASN A 6 -20.87 14.46 74.86
CA ASN A 6 -20.01 15.44 75.55
C ASN A 6 -18.52 15.26 75.23
N PHE A 7 -18.10 14.06 74.83
CA PHE A 7 -16.73 13.78 74.39
C PHE A 7 -16.47 14.33 72.98
N ILE A 8 -17.40 14.13 72.05
CA ILE A 8 -17.34 14.69 70.68
C ILE A 8 -17.46 16.24 70.70
N LEU A 9 -18.13 16.80 71.71
CA LEU A 9 -18.29 18.25 71.93
C LEU A 9 -17.22 18.85 72.87
N SER A 10 -16.16 18.11 73.20
CA SER A 10 -15.05 18.61 73.98
C SER A 10 -14.12 19.49 73.13
N LYS A 11 -13.67 20.63 73.66
CA LYS A 11 -12.69 21.51 73.00
C LYS A 11 -11.43 20.75 72.54
N ALA A 12 -11.00 19.75 73.30
CA ALA A 12 -9.83 18.93 72.95
C ALA A 12 -10.09 17.99 71.76
N PHE A 13 -11.31 17.45 71.63
CA PHE A 13 -11.67 16.58 70.50
C PHE A 13 -11.70 17.37 69.18
N TRP A 14 -12.32 18.56 69.20
CA TRP A 14 -12.38 19.44 68.04
C TRP A 14 -11.00 19.99 67.64
N PHE A 15 -10.11 20.25 68.61
CA PHE A 15 -8.73 20.67 68.33
C PHE A 15 -7.92 19.59 67.60
N ASN A 16 -8.05 18.32 68.00
CA ASN A 16 -7.40 17.20 67.30
C ASN A 16 -7.99 16.97 65.91
N ILE A 17 -9.32 17.06 65.74
CA ILE A 17 -9.97 16.97 64.43
C ILE A 17 -9.50 18.08 63.49
N LEU A 18 -9.40 19.32 63.98
CA LEU A 18 -8.90 20.43 63.17
C LEU A 18 -7.43 20.20 62.76
N GLY A 19 -6.61 19.65 63.65
CA GLY A 19 -5.23 19.26 63.35
C GLY A 19 -5.13 18.16 62.30
N ILE A 20 -5.99 17.14 62.35
CA ILE A 20 -6.05 16.06 61.35
C ILE A 20 -6.50 16.61 60.00
N ILE A 21 -7.52 17.47 59.98
CA ILE A 21 -8.00 18.13 58.75
C ILE A 21 -6.86 18.97 58.15
N LEU A 22 -6.19 19.78 58.96
CA LEU A 22 -5.06 20.60 58.51
C LEU A 22 -3.92 19.74 57.96
N PHE A 23 -3.59 18.63 58.63
CA PHE A 23 -2.58 17.68 58.16
C PHE A 23 -2.96 17.06 56.81
N PHE A 24 -4.21 16.62 56.66
CA PHE A 24 -4.70 16.06 55.39
C PHE A 24 -4.69 17.11 54.26
N VAL A 25 -5.12 18.34 54.55
CA VAL A 25 -5.07 19.45 53.58
C VAL A 25 -3.62 19.71 53.17
N LEU A 26 -2.70 19.79 54.14
CA LEU A 26 -1.28 19.99 53.85
C LEU A 26 -0.69 18.83 53.04
N ALA A 27 -1.03 17.58 53.38
CA ALA A 27 -0.61 16.40 52.64
C ALA A 27 -1.12 16.41 51.20
N VAL A 28 -2.38 16.80 50.97
CA VAL A 28 -2.95 16.95 49.61
C VAL A 28 -2.24 18.06 48.84
N VAL A 29 -1.93 19.19 49.47
CA VAL A 29 -1.17 20.28 48.82
C VAL A 29 0.25 19.83 48.47
N VAL A 30 0.95 19.16 49.38
CA VAL A 30 2.28 18.60 49.13
C VAL A 30 2.25 17.56 48.01
N LEU A 31 1.24 16.69 47.98
CA LEU A 31 1.03 15.75 46.87
C LEU A 31 0.77 16.48 45.56
N MET A 32 -0.09 17.49 45.53
CA MET A 32 -0.35 18.30 44.33
C MET A 32 0.91 19.01 43.81
N VAL A 33 1.71 19.60 44.71
CA VAL A 33 2.99 20.25 44.35
C VAL A 33 4.02 19.22 43.87
N SER A 34 4.11 18.07 44.54
CA SER A 34 5.03 16.99 44.16
C SER A 34 4.65 16.38 42.81
N LEU A 35 3.35 16.19 42.55
CA LEU A 35 2.86 15.72 41.25
C LEU A 35 3.13 16.76 40.15
N LYS A 36 2.91 18.05 40.42
CA LYS A 36 3.23 19.13 39.47
C LYS A 36 4.74 19.19 39.16
N SER A 37 5.58 19.01 40.18
CA SER A 37 7.04 19.04 40.03
C SER A 37 7.61 17.79 39.33
N CYS A 38 7.07 16.59 39.60
CA CYS A 38 7.47 15.35 38.91
C CYS A 38 7.01 15.30 37.45
N THR A 39 5.85 15.89 37.12
CA THR A 39 5.24 15.70 35.79
C THR A 39 5.55 16.79 34.80
N ARG A 40 6.22 17.88 35.20
CA ARG A 40 6.49 19.08 34.39
C ARG A 40 5.32 19.39 33.44
N HIS A 41 4.12 19.41 34.02
CA HIS A 41 2.87 19.61 33.31
C HIS A 41 2.85 21.02 32.71
N GLY A 42 2.84 21.12 31.37
CA GLY A 42 2.55 22.38 30.67
C GLY A 42 3.58 22.82 29.64
N ASP A 43 4.78 22.25 29.60
CA ASP A 43 5.77 22.59 28.58
C ASP A 43 5.55 21.73 27.32
N SER A 44 4.75 22.26 26.39
CA SER A 44 4.54 21.67 25.07
C SER A 44 5.26 22.49 24.00
N VAL A 45 5.93 21.79 23.09
CA VAL A 45 6.57 22.36 21.90
C VAL A 45 5.71 22.04 20.69
N THR A 46 5.64 22.99 19.77
CA THR A 46 4.98 22.84 18.49
C THR A 46 5.89 22.05 17.55
N VAL A 47 5.38 20.98 16.94
CA VAL A 47 6.14 20.18 15.98
C VAL A 47 6.27 20.94 14.66
N PRO A 48 7.49 21.11 14.11
CA PRO A 48 7.69 21.78 12.83
C PRO A 48 7.15 20.95 11.67
N THR A 49 6.93 21.61 10.54
CA THR A 49 6.52 20.95 9.30
C THR A 49 7.75 20.54 8.51
N VAL A 50 7.98 19.23 8.40
CA VAL A 50 9.09 18.66 7.62
C VAL A 50 8.63 17.91 6.38
N VAL A 51 7.31 17.73 6.21
CA VAL A 51 6.75 17.12 4.99
C VAL A 51 7.09 17.97 3.77
N GLY A 52 7.64 17.32 2.74
CA GLY A 52 8.06 17.95 1.48
C GLY A 52 9.49 18.49 1.50
N MET A 53 10.16 18.52 2.66
CA MET A 53 11.58 18.82 2.74
C MET A 53 12.43 17.60 2.35
N ASP A 54 13.68 17.87 1.96
CA ASP A 54 14.67 16.80 1.85
C ASP A 54 14.89 16.14 3.23
N ALA A 55 15.09 14.83 3.27
CA ALA A 55 15.24 14.08 4.51
C ALA A 55 16.41 14.60 5.36
N ASP A 56 17.52 14.99 4.74
CA ASP A 56 18.69 15.50 5.47
C ASP A 56 18.40 16.89 6.08
N GLU A 57 17.72 17.75 5.33
CA GLU A 57 17.29 19.07 5.80
C GLU A 57 16.25 18.97 6.92
N ALA A 58 15.28 18.05 6.77
CA ALA A 58 14.27 17.76 7.77
C ALA A 58 14.88 17.26 9.08
N ILE A 59 15.88 16.37 8.99
CA ILE A 59 16.60 15.84 10.14
C ILE A 59 17.35 16.96 10.86
N ALA A 60 18.05 17.82 10.13
CA ALA A 60 18.75 18.96 10.71
C ALA A 60 17.79 19.92 11.44
N MET A 61 16.64 20.25 10.83
CA MET A 61 15.63 21.10 11.45
C MET A 61 15.05 20.49 12.73
N LEU A 62 14.77 19.19 12.75
CA LEU A 62 14.25 18.51 13.92
C LEU A 62 15.27 18.49 15.07
N ASP A 63 16.54 18.24 14.75
CA ASP A 63 17.63 18.25 15.75
C ASP A 63 17.85 19.66 16.32
N ASP A 64 17.85 20.69 15.47
CA ASP A 64 17.98 22.11 15.86
C ASP A 64 16.83 22.56 16.80
N GLU A 65 15.62 22.07 16.58
CA GLU A 65 14.46 22.35 17.45
C GLU A 65 14.38 21.44 18.69
N GLY A 66 15.34 20.53 18.86
CA GLY A 66 15.43 19.64 20.03
C GLY A 66 14.44 18.47 20.00
N PHE A 67 13.97 18.07 18.82
CA PHE A 67 13.20 16.86 18.60
C PHE A 67 14.11 15.69 18.25
N GLY A 68 13.75 14.49 18.72
CA GLY A 68 14.35 13.27 18.17
C GLY A 68 13.75 12.97 16.79
N TYR A 69 14.44 12.19 15.96
CA TYR A 69 13.92 11.75 14.67
C TYR A 69 14.15 10.25 14.46
N GLU A 70 13.28 9.62 13.67
CA GLU A 70 13.44 8.24 13.24
C GLU A 70 12.79 8.03 11.86
N VAL A 71 13.54 7.46 10.92
CA VAL A 71 13.00 7.06 9.61
C VAL A 71 12.37 5.68 9.75
N VAL A 72 11.04 5.61 9.76
CA VAL A 72 10.31 4.37 10.05
C VAL A 72 10.01 3.52 8.82
N ASP A 73 9.89 4.17 7.67
CA ASP A 73 9.54 3.50 6.43
C ASP A 73 10.01 4.33 5.23
N THR A 74 10.13 3.65 4.10
CA THR A 74 10.42 4.26 2.82
C THR A 74 9.35 3.88 1.81
N LEU A 75 8.75 4.88 1.18
CA LEU A 75 7.68 4.69 0.21
C LEU A 75 8.15 5.13 -1.18
N PHE A 76 7.50 4.63 -2.23
CA PHE A 76 7.71 5.13 -3.60
C PHE A 76 6.44 5.78 -4.13
N ILE A 77 6.53 7.10 -4.33
CA ILE A 77 5.50 7.93 -4.94
C ILE A 77 6.12 8.65 -6.14
N ASP A 78 5.64 8.32 -7.34
CA ASP A 78 6.19 8.82 -8.62
C ASP A 78 6.06 10.35 -8.78
N SER A 79 5.05 10.94 -8.15
CA SER A 79 4.82 12.39 -8.19
C SER A 79 5.74 13.21 -7.28
N LEU A 80 6.57 12.56 -6.45
CA LEU A 80 7.47 13.23 -5.51
C LEU A 80 8.94 12.96 -5.83
N PRO A 81 9.85 13.92 -5.57
CA PRO A 81 11.29 13.70 -5.74
C PRO A 81 11.82 12.58 -4.82
N LYS A 82 12.93 11.94 -5.17
CA LYS A 82 13.64 11.02 -4.26
C LYS A 82 14.21 11.81 -3.09
N GLY A 83 14.18 11.23 -1.89
CA GLY A 83 14.79 11.79 -0.69
C GLY A 83 13.87 12.70 0.11
N VAL A 84 12.66 13.01 -0.37
CA VAL A 84 11.77 13.93 0.34
C VAL A 84 10.94 13.22 1.40
N VAL A 85 10.65 13.91 2.51
CA VAL A 85 9.73 13.41 3.54
C VAL A 85 8.31 13.44 2.99
N VAL A 86 7.66 12.27 2.95
CA VAL A 86 6.28 12.09 2.49
C VAL A 86 5.29 12.29 3.63
N GLU A 87 5.64 11.80 4.80
CA GLU A 87 4.76 11.74 5.95
C GLU A 87 5.57 11.96 7.22
N GLN A 88 4.96 12.65 8.19
CA GLN A 88 5.51 12.82 9.53
C GLN A 88 4.46 12.45 10.59
N ASN A 89 4.93 11.93 11.71
CA ASN A 89 4.13 11.67 12.90
C ASN A 89 4.98 11.97 14.14
N PRO A 90 4.60 12.89 15.04
CA PRO A 90 3.32 13.62 15.11
C PRO A 90 3.08 14.61 13.96
N ALA A 91 1.81 14.93 13.71
CA ALA A 91 1.42 15.85 12.65
C ALA A 91 2.03 17.24 12.86
N LYS A 92 2.23 17.98 11.76
CA LYS A 92 2.70 19.36 11.82
C LYS A 92 1.84 20.21 12.77
N GLU A 93 2.48 21.16 13.44
CA GLU A 93 1.86 22.09 14.39
C GLU A 93 1.20 21.41 15.60
N SER A 94 1.37 20.10 15.77
CA SER A 94 0.88 19.41 16.97
C SER A 94 1.70 19.80 18.20
N LEU A 95 1.03 19.90 19.34
CA LEU A 95 1.67 20.19 20.62
C LEU A 95 2.12 18.88 21.27
N VAL A 96 3.43 18.73 21.46
CA VAL A 96 4.04 17.54 22.05
C VAL A 96 4.95 17.92 23.20
N LYS A 97 5.24 16.97 24.09
CA LYS A 97 6.22 17.20 25.16
C LYS A 97 7.63 17.30 24.53
N HIS A 98 8.50 18.04 25.21
CA HIS A 98 9.92 18.12 24.84
C HIS A 98 10.57 16.75 24.65
N GLY A 99 11.48 16.65 23.68
CA GLY A 99 12.23 15.43 23.39
C GLY A 99 11.40 14.31 22.76
N ARG A 100 10.24 14.63 22.17
CA ARG A 100 9.47 13.65 21.42
C ARG A 100 10.19 13.28 20.12
N THR A 101 10.29 11.99 19.84
CA THR A 101 10.73 11.51 18.53
C THR A 101 9.64 11.74 17.47
N VAL A 102 10.01 12.40 16.38
CA VAL A 102 9.23 12.56 15.16
C VAL A 102 9.61 11.44 14.19
N TYR A 103 8.63 10.61 13.86
CA TYR A 103 8.75 9.55 12.88
C TYR A 103 8.49 10.12 11.50
N ILE A 104 9.42 9.90 10.58
CA ILE A 104 9.31 10.36 9.20
C ILE A 104 9.30 9.18 8.23
N LYS A 105 8.54 9.30 7.16
CA LYS A 105 8.61 8.39 6.01
C LYS A 105 9.21 9.13 4.84
N VAL A 106 10.20 8.52 4.19
CA VAL A 106 10.95 9.15 3.10
C VAL A 106 10.57 8.53 1.77
N ASN A 107 10.43 9.37 0.74
CA ASN A 107 10.23 8.91 -0.62
C ASN A 107 11.56 8.38 -1.13
N THR A 108 11.66 7.09 -1.41
CA THR A 108 12.86 6.53 -2.02
C THR A 108 12.55 5.93 -3.37
N ARG A 109 13.54 5.97 -4.26
CA ARG A 109 13.60 5.07 -5.43
C ARG A 109 14.28 3.75 -5.09
N ASP A 110 14.67 3.53 -3.83
CA ASP A 110 15.33 2.30 -3.45
C ASP A 110 14.41 1.12 -3.77
N GLU A 111 15.02 0.20 -4.48
CA GLU A 111 14.34 -0.87 -5.15
C GLU A 111 14.06 -1.92 -4.09
N ILE A 112 12.85 -1.98 -3.56
CA ILE A 112 12.48 -3.05 -2.64
C ILE A 112 12.72 -4.37 -3.37
N LEU A 113 13.73 -5.13 -2.93
CA LEU A 113 14.08 -6.41 -3.54
C LEU A 113 13.22 -7.52 -2.94
N VAL A 114 12.75 -8.40 -3.80
CA VAL A 114 12.00 -9.61 -3.45
C VAL A 114 12.74 -10.81 -4.02
N ARG A 115 12.81 -11.90 -3.25
CA ARG A 115 13.38 -13.16 -3.72
C ARG A 115 12.42 -13.82 -4.69
N MET A 116 12.93 -14.18 -5.86
CA MET A 116 12.16 -14.81 -6.91
C MET A 116 11.60 -16.17 -6.43
N PRO A 117 10.27 -16.37 -6.40
CA PRO A 117 9.70 -17.68 -6.13
C PRO A 117 10.00 -18.66 -7.27
N SER A 118 9.94 -19.96 -6.97
CA SER A 118 9.79 -20.96 -8.02
C SER A 118 8.33 -20.96 -8.47
N PHE A 119 8.09 -20.80 -9.76
CA PHE A 119 6.80 -21.02 -10.41
C PHE A 119 6.83 -22.23 -11.36
N VAL A 120 8.02 -22.75 -11.69
CA VAL A 120 8.18 -23.92 -12.56
C VAL A 120 7.53 -25.14 -11.90
N GLY A 121 6.72 -25.86 -12.68
CA GLY A 121 5.96 -27.02 -12.20
C GLY A 121 4.58 -26.69 -11.61
N GLU A 122 4.21 -25.41 -11.53
CA GLU A 122 2.93 -25.00 -10.97
C GLU A 122 1.85 -24.82 -12.02
N GLN A 123 0.59 -24.96 -11.57
CA GLN A 123 -0.56 -24.73 -12.42
C GLN A 123 -0.71 -23.24 -12.76
N TYR A 124 -0.93 -22.95 -14.04
CA TYR A 124 -1.14 -21.60 -14.57
C TYR A 124 -2.27 -20.84 -13.84
N LYS A 125 -3.33 -21.54 -13.41
CA LYS A 125 -4.45 -20.95 -12.65
C LYS A 125 -4.05 -20.34 -11.32
N VAL A 126 -3.00 -20.86 -10.67
CA VAL A 126 -2.53 -20.39 -9.36
C VAL A 126 -1.51 -19.25 -9.49
N LEU A 127 -0.96 -19.07 -10.70
CA LEU A 127 0.13 -18.15 -10.98
C LEU A 127 -0.21 -16.70 -10.60
N ASP A 128 -1.40 -16.23 -10.94
CA ASP A 128 -1.83 -14.85 -10.67
C ASP A 128 -1.89 -14.54 -9.17
N ALA A 129 -2.45 -15.46 -8.37
CA ALA A 129 -2.52 -15.32 -6.92
C ALA A 129 -1.11 -15.31 -6.29
N ARG A 130 -0.23 -16.18 -6.77
CA ARG A 130 1.13 -16.31 -6.25
C ARG A 130 2.02 -15.13 -6.64
N LEU A 131 1.88 -14.60 -7.85
CA LEU A 131 2.53 -13.36 -8.29
C LEU A 131 2.11 -12.18 -7.41
N LYS A 132 0.81 -12.04 -7.14
CA LYS A 132 0.28 -10.99 -6.25
C LYS A 132 0.86 -11.10 -4.85
N HIS A 133 0.94 -12.30 -4.30
CA HIS A 133 1.53 -12.54 -2.98
C HIS A 133 3.04 -12.22 -2.95
N ALA A 134 3.76 -12.57 -4.02
CA ALA A 134 5.17 -12.21 -4.21
C ALA A 134 5.38 -10.73 -4.56
N LYS A 135 4.31 -9.92 -4.66
CA LYS A 135 4.36 -8.51 -5.09
C LYS A 135 5.04 -8.33 -6.45
N LEU A 136 4.87 -9.30 -7.36
CA LEU A 136 5.37 -9.29 -8.75
C LEU A 136 4.22 -9.15 -9.74
N LYS A 137 4.52 -8.70 -10.96
CA LYS A 137 3.53 -8.52 -12.03
C LYS A 137 3.65 -9.64 -13.07
N LYS A 138 2.51 -10.08 -13.61
CA LYS A 138 2.47 -10.98 -14.77
C LYS A 138 2.98 -10.23 -16.01
N GLY A 139 3.94 -10.84 -16.70
CA GLY A 139 4.47 -10.41 -17.98
C GLY A 139 3.81 -11.17 -19.13
N THR A 140 4.57 -11.37 -20.21
CA THR A 140 4.12 -12.10 -21.40
C THR A 140 4.09 -13.60 -21.13
N VAL A 141 3.04 -14.27 -21.58
CA VAL A 141 2.90 -15.73 -21.49
C VAL A 141 3.06 -16.32 -22.90
N LYS A 142 3.97 -17.27 -23.06
CA LYS A 142 4.15 -18.03 -24.30
C LYS A 142 3.68 -19.47 -24.09
N TRP A 143 2.84 -19.95 -24.99
CA TRP A 143 2.35 -21.32 -24.95
C TRP A 143 3.26 -22.24 -25.77
N GLN A 144 3.68 -23.34 -25.16
CA GLN A 144 4.47 -24.38 -25.82
C GLN A 144 3.68 -25.69 -25.77
N ARG A 145 3.49 -26.31 -26.93
CA ARG A 145 2.88 -27.64 -27.00
C ARG A 145 3.88 -28.65 -26.44
N ASP A 146 3.54 -29.20 -25.29
CA ASP A 146 4.24 -30.31 -24.65
C ASP A 146 3.24 -31.45 -24.50
N GLY A 147 3.51 -32.59 -25.14
CA GLY A 147 2.50 -33.61 -25.45
C GLY A 147 1.88 -34.30 -24.23
N GLU A 148 2.49 -34.15 -23.05
CA GLU A 148 2.09 -34.84 -21.82
C GLU A 148 1.62 -33.88 -20.71
N VAL A 149 2.01 -32.60 -20.79
CA VAL A 149 1.80 -31.62 -19.71
C VAL A 149 0.95 -30.46 -20.21
N VAL A 150 -0.12 -30.12 -19.50
CA VAL A 150 -1.03 -29.03 -19.88
C VAL A 150 -1.29 -28.11 -18.70
N ASN A 151 -1.38 -26.80 -18.97
CA ASN A 151 -1.63 -25.72 -18.00
C ASN A 151 -0.59 -25.63 -16.88
N ILE A 152 0.65 -26.04 -17.13
CA ILE A 152 1.75 -25.98 -16.16
C ILE A 152 2.83 -25.03 -16.67
N VAL A 153 3.39 -24.24 -15.75
CA VAL A 153 4.52 -23.35 -16.04
C VAL A 153 5.79 -24.18 -16.23
N LEU A 154 6.36 -24.11 -17.44
CA LEU A 154 7.61 -24.78 -17.80
C LEU A 154 8.82 -23.92 -17.47
N LYS A 155 8.73 -22.61 -17.74
CA LYS A 155 9.85 -21.67 -17.56
C LYS A 155 9.34 -20.33 -17.04
N GLN A 156 10.18 -19.70 -16.22
CA GLN A 156 10.04 -18.32 -15.78
C GLN A 156 11.22 -17.51 -16.29
N MET A 157 10.95 -16.30 -16.77
CA MET A 157 11.94 -15.43 -17.41
C MET A 157 11.80 -13.99 -16.91
N TYR A 158 12.93 -13.30 -16.84
CA TYR A 158 13.01 -11.88 -16.50
C TYR A 158 13.89 -11.17 -17.52
N LYS A 159 13.35 -10.12 -18.16
CA LYS A 159 14.05 -9.36 -19.24
C LYS A 159 14.61 -10.28 -20.33
N GLY A 160 13.82 -11.26 -20.77
CA GLY A 160 14.19 -12.21 -21.82
C GLY A 160 15.19 -13.30 -21.42
N ARG A 161 15.62 -13.38 -20.15
CA ARG A 161 16.54 -14.41 -19.66
C ARG A 161 15.85 -15.31 -18.63
N PRO A 162 16.14 -16.63 -18.60
CA PRO A 162 15.70 -17.51 -17.51
C PRO A 162 16.19 -16.99 -16.17
N ILE A 163 15.35 -17.10 -15.14
CA ILE A 163 15.67 -16.62 -13.79
C ILE A 163 15.44 -17.71 -12.75
N GLU A 164 16.46 -17.95 -11.93
CA GLU A 164 16.44 -18.98 -10.91
C GLU A 164 15.65 -18.53 -9.66
N PRO A 165 14.97 -19.47 -8.98
CA PRO A 165 14.38 -19.21 -7.67
C PRO A 165 15.43 -18.69 -6.68
N GLY A 166 15.03 -17.78 -5.80
CA GLY A 166 15.90 -17.15 -4.81
C GLY A 166 16.65 -15.91 -5.30
N THR A 167 16.72 -15.68 -6.62
CA THR A 167 17.33 -14.47 -7.20
C THR A 167 16.61 -13.21 -6.73
N GLU A 168 17.34 -12.18 -6.33
CA GLU A 168 16.75 -10.91 -5.90
C GLU A 168 16.32 -10.07 -7.11
N ILE A 169 15.05 -9.67 -7.10
CA ILE A 169 14.43 -8.86 -8.16
C ILE A 169 13.62 -7.73 -7.56
N LYS A 170 13.53 -6.62 -8.29
CA LYS A 170 12.75 -5.46 -7.83
C LYS A 170 11.27 -5.84 -7.69
N GLN A 171 10.65 -5.45 -6.59
CA GLN A 171 9.22 -5.55 -6.38
C GLN A 171 8.47 -4.91 -7.55
N GLY A 172 7.39 -5.53 -8.00
CA GLY A 172 6.60 -5.06 -9.14
C GLY A 172 7.22 -5.36 -10.51
N SER A 173 8.37 -6.04 -10.57
CA SER A 173 8.95 -6.55 -11.83
C SER A 173 7.96 -7.45 -12.57
N ARG A 174 7.96 -7.35 -13.91
CA ARG A 174 7.19 -8.23 -14.79
C ARG A 174 7.98 -9.50 -15.08
N ILE A 175 7.36 -10.65 -14.85
CA ILE A 175 7.94 -11.97 -15.10
C ILE A 175 7.19 -12.62 -16.25
N ASP A 176 7.94 -13.04 -17.26
CA ASP A 176 7.41 -13.73 -18.43
C ASP A 176 7.42 -15.24 -18.17
N PHE A 177 6.43 -15.94 -18.72
CA PHE A 177 6.25 -17.38 -18.48
C PHE A 177 6.13 -18.15 -19.77
N VAL A 178 6.65 -19.38 -19.78
CA VAL A 178 6.34 -20.38 -20.80
C VAL A 178 5.45 -21.42 -20.16
N VAL A 179 4.27 -21.65 -20.72
CA VAL A 179 3.26 -22.56 -20.19
C VAL A 179 3.03 -23.69 -21.18
N ALA A 180 2.94 -24.91 -20.66
CA ALA A 180 2.62 -26.09 -21.43
C ALA A 180 1.14 -26.08 -21.82
N GLY A 181 0.81 -26.18 -23.10
CA GLY A 181 -0.57 -26.28 -23.57
C GLY A 181 -0.86 -25.53 -24.86
N ARG A 182 -2.14 -25.47 -25.21
CA ARG A 182 -2.69 -24.64 -26.29
C ARG A 182 -3.04 -23.28 -25.72
N ASP A 183 -2.70 -22.23 -26.44
CA ASP A 183 -3.10 -20.87 -26.08
C ASP A 183 -4.64 -20.79 -25.99
N PRO A 184 -5.21 -20.43 -24.83
CA PRO A 184 -6.66 -20.30 -24.68
C PRO A 184 -7.24 -19.19 -25.56
N ASN A 185 -6.44 -18.22 -26.01
CA ASN A 185 -6.88 -17.14 -26.89
C ASN A 185 -6.74 -17.46 -28.39
N SER A 186 -6.11 -18.57 -28.78
CA SER A 186 -5.94 -18.92 -30.20
C SER A 186 -7.19 -19.49 -30.88
N LYS A 187 -8.38 -19.27 -30.32
CA LYS A 187 -9.66 -19.67 -30.94
C LYS A 187 -10.48 -18.48 -31.43
N GLU A 188 -10.19 -17.27 -30.95
CA GLU A 188 -10.97 -16.08 -31.29
C GLU A 188 -10.54 -15.50 -32.66
N GLU A 189 -9.29 -15.73 -33.10
CA GLU A 189 -8.80 -15.23 -34.40
C GLU A 189 -9.24 -16.09 -35.60
N ASP A 190 -9.44 -17.41 -35.40
CA ASP A 190 -9.82 -18.32 -36.49
C ASP A 190 -11.31 -18.16 -36.88
N ASP A 191 -12.18 -17.86 -35.91
CA ASP A 191 -13.64 -17.71 -36.12
C ASP A 191 -13.99 -16.38 -36.82
N GLU A 192 -13.28 -15.28 -36.53
CA GLU A 192 -13.48 -13.97 -37.18
C GLU A 192 -13.01 -13.97 -38.65
N GLU A 193 -11.90 -14.65 -38.97
CA GLU A 193 -11.41 -14.79 -40.35
C GLU A 193 -12.32 -15.70 -41.22
N GLU A 194 -12.96 -16.70 -40.64
CA GLU A 194 -13.92 -17.55 -41.36
C GLU A 194 -15.24 -16.79 -41.63
N GLU A 195 -15.75 -16.00 -40.69
CA GLU A 195 -16.94 -15.17 -40.91
C GLU A 195 -16.73 -14.08 -41.97
N GLU A 196 -15.55 -13.42 -41.99
CA GLU A 196 -15.23 -12.38 -42.98
C GLU A 196 -15.03 -12.96 -44.40
N LYS A 197 -14.45 -14.17 -44.51
CA LYS A 197 -14.32 -14.90 -45.79
C LYS A 197 -15.67 -15.40 -46.32
N VAL A 198 -16.58 -15.83 -45.44
CA VAL A 198 -17.93 -16.27 -45.85
C VAL A 198 -18.78 -15.07 -46.29
N SER A 199 -18.70 -13.92 -45.60
CA SER A 199 -19.38 -12.68 -45.99
C SER A 199 -18.93 -12.18 -47.36
N THR A 200 -17.62 -12.18 -47.62
CA THR A 200 -17.06 -11.73 -48.91
C THR A 200 -17.39 -12.67 -50.07
N LEU A 201 -17.41 -13.98 -49.84
CA LEU A 201 -17.84 -14.96 -50.84
C LEU A 201 -19.33 -14.83 -51.20
N GLU A 202 -20.19 -14.53 -50.22
CA GLU A 202 -21.63 -14.34 -50.42
C GLU A 202 -21.96 -13.02 -51.13
N GLU A 203 -21.16 -11.97 -50.93
CA GLU A 203 -21.23 -10.74 -51.73
C GLU A 203 -20.75 -10.94 -53.17
N MET A 204 -19.68 -11.73 -53.37
CA MET A 204 -19.17 -12.04 -54.71
C MET A 204 -20.13 -12.91 -55.53
N SER A 205 -20.90 -13.80 -54.90
CA SER A 205 -21.89 -14.63 -55.62
C SER A 205 -23.12 -13.87 -56.10
N LYS A 206 -23.43 -12.70 -55.51
CA LYS A 206 -24.58 -11.85 -55.89
C LYS A 206 -24.29 -10.93 -57.08
N LEU A 207 -23.04 -10.84 -57.53
CA LEU A 207 -22.63 -9.98 -58.65
C LEU A 207 -22.72 -10.64 -60.03
N ASP A 208 -22.97 -11.95 -60.08
CA ASP A 208 -22.99 -12.73 -61.34
C ASP A 208 -24.42 -13.09 -61.81
N GLU A 209 -25.47 -12.46 -61.24
CA GLU A 209 -26.83 -12.58 -61.79
C GLU A 209 -26.91 -11.81 -63.13
N PRO A 210 -27.22 -12.48 -64.25
CA PRO A 210 -27.32 -11.80 -65.54
C PRO A 210 -28.54 -10.88 -65.55
N ALA A 211 -28.33 -9.63 -65.98
CA ALA A 211 -29.35 -8.60 -66.10
C ALA A 211 -30.60 -9.10 -66.86
N PRO A 212 -31.83 -8.75 -66.42
CA PRO A 212 -33.03 -9.21 -67.08
C PRO A 212 -33.10 -8.66 -68.51
N GLU A 213 -33.23 -9.57 -69.48
CA GLU A 213 -33.42 -9.24 -70.89
C GLU A 213 -34.61 -8.29 -71.06
N ALA A 214 -34.33 -7.08 -71.56
CA ALA A 214 -35.34 -6.11 -71.91
C ALA A 214 -36.16 -6.64 -73.10
N SER A 215 -37.34 -7.19 -72.81
CA SER A 215 -38.39 -7.50 -73.78
C SER A 215 -38.80 -6.22 -74.51
N GLY A 216 -38.39 -6.10 -75.77
CA GLY A 216 -38.75 -4.99 -76.66
C GLY A 216 -40.26 -4.87 -76.86
N THR A 217 -40.79 -3.68 -76.60
CA THR A 217 -42.11 -3.27 -77.10
C THR A 217 -41.93 -2.60 -78.46
N ASN A 218 -42.50 -3.22 -79.47
CA ASN A 218 -42.62 -2.72 -80.84
C ASN A 218 -43.30 -1.35 -80.89
N PHE A 219 -42.81 -0.49 -81.78
CA PHE A 219 -43.52 0.67 -82.29
C PHE A 219 -43.22 0.78 -83.78
N ASP A 220 -44.14 0.30 -84.62
CA ASP A 220 -44.22 0.64 -86.03
C ASP A 220 -45.65 1.18 -86.30
N GLU A 221 -45.66 2.35 -86.96
CA GLU A 221 -46.72 3.13 -87.65
C GLU A 221 -48.22 2.97 -87.28
#